data_AF-A0A834G804-F1
#
_entry.id   AF-A0A834G804-F1
#
_cell.length_a   1.000
_cell.length_b   1.000
_cell.length_c   1.000
_cell.angle_alpha   90.00
_cell.angle_beta   90.00
_cell.angle_gamma   90.00
#
_symmetry.space_group_name_H-M   'P 1'
#
loop_
_entity.id
_entity.type
_entity.pdbx_description
1 polymer ?
#
loop_
_entity_poly.entity_id
_entity_poly.type
_entity_poly.pdbx_seq_one_letter_code
_entity_poly.pdbx_strand_id
1 'polypeptide(L)'
;MRPSDSSKPSNVARVETIEGDSRGANVRVHARWYYRPEESIGGQRQFHGSKEFFLSDHYDVQSADTIEGKCTVHTFKGYTKLDAVGNDDFFCRFEFNWILKLLEEQVRPYGLDLREKSSRLR
;
A
#
# COMPACT_ATOMS: atom_id res chain seq x y z
N MET A 1 -0.76 3.90 9.77
CA MET A 1 -2.19 4.21 9.97
C MET A 1 -2.81 3.03 10.67
N ARG A 2 -3.59 3.30 11.72
CA ARG A 2 -4.19 2.25 12.55
C ARG A 2 -5.10 1.38 11.70
N PRO A 3 -4.91 0.05 11.70
CA PRO A 3 -5.80 -0.86 10.99
C PRO A 3 -7.11 -1.03 11.75
N SER A 4 -8.19 -1.35 11.03
CA SER A 4 -9.48 -1.66 11.66
C SER A 4 -9.42 -2.94 12.52
N ASP A 5 -8.54 -3.87 12.16
CA ASP A 5 -8.24 -5.09 12.90
C ASP A 5 -6.90 -4.93 13.62
N SER A 6 -6.92 -4.87 14.95
CA SER A 6 -5.73 -4.65 15.78
C SER A 6 -4.72 -5.80 15.74
N SER A 7 -5.09 -6.96 15.19
CA SER A 7 -4.15 -8.07 14.99
C SER A 7 -3.26 -7.86 13.75
N LYS A 8 -3.64 -6.94 12.86
CA LYS A 8 -2.88 -6.63 11.65
C LYS A 8 -1.80 -5.59 11.90
N PRO A 9 -0.70 -5.62 11.15
CA PRO A 9 0.28 -4.55 11.20
C PRO A 9 -0.32 -3.22 10.71
N SER A 10 0.25 -2.10 11.15
CA SER A 10 -0.14 -0.77 10.67
C SER A 10 -0.07 -0.66 9.16
N ASN A 11 -1.09 0.00 8.58
CA ASN A 11 -1.16 0.29 7.16
C ASN A 11 -0.23 1.45 6.81
N VAL A 12 0.41 1.38 5.65
CA VAL A 12 1.28 2.45 5.13
C VAL A 12 0.58 3.14 3.97
N ALA A 13 0.59 4.47 3.96
CA ALA A 13 -0.01 5.27 2.91
C ALA A 13 0.86 6.47 2.57
N ARG A 14 0.76 6.93 1.32
CA ARG A 14 1.24 8.23 0.89
C ARG A 14 0.14 9.25 1.11
N VAL A 15 0.45 10.34 1.80
CA VAL A 15 -0.46 11.48 1.91
C VAL A 15 -0.42 12.26 0.59
N GLU A 16 -1.57 12.38 -0.07
CA GLU A 16 -1.72 13.20 -1.28
C GLU A 16 -2.12 14.63 -0.92
N THR A 17 -3.14 14.76 -0.07
CA THR A 17 -3.69 16.06 0.36
C THR A 17 -4.13 15.98 1.82
N ILE A 18 -4.00 17.08 2.54
CA ILE A 18 -4.54 17.26 3.89
C ILE A 18 -5.58 18.37 3.83
N GLU A 19 -6.78 18.10 4.33
CA GLU A 19 -7.90 19.02 4.37
C GLU A 19 -8.35 19.20 5.82
N GLY A 20 -8.54 20.44 6.26
CA GLY A 20 -9.08 20.76 7.59
C GLY A 20 -10.28 21.69 7.48
N ASP A 21 -11.24 21.54 8.39
CA ASP A 21 -12.26 22.58 8.57
C ASP A 21 -11.65 23.86 9.16
N SER A 22 -12.34 25.00 9.04
CA SER A 22 -11.86 26.30 9.56
C SER A 22 -11.66 26.33 11.08
N ARG A 23 -12.15 25.31 11.79
CA ARG A 23 -11.99 25.15 13.24
C ARG A 23 -10.84 24.21 13.61
N GLY A 24 -10.19 23.58 12.62
CA GLY A 24 -9.11 22.61 12.81
C GLY A 24 -9.52 21.32 13.52
N ALA A 25 -10.82 21.11 13.77
CA ALA A 25 -11.32 20.04 14.61
C ALA A 25 -11.50 18.72 13.82
N ASN A 26 -11.72 18.81 12.51
CA ASN A 26 -11.88 17.64 11.64
C ASN A 26 -10.87 17.73 10.50
N VAL A 27 -9.69 17.14 10.72
CA VAL A 27 -8.66 17.02 9.68
C VAL A 27 -8.81 15.68 8.98
N ARG A 28 -8.96 15.72 7.65
CA ARG A 28 -9.00 14.56 6.77
C ARG A 28 -7.75 14.50 5.91
N VAL A 29 -7.37 13.29 5.57
CA VAL A 29 -6.19 12.98 4.78
C VAL A 29 -6.62 12.16 3.59
N HIS A 30 -6.35 12.67 2.40
CA HIS A 30 -6.46 11.90 1.15
C HIS A 30 -5.19 11.06 1.04
N ALA A 31 -5.38 9.75 1.10
CA ALA A 31 -4.33 8.77 1.23
C ALA A 31 -4.31 7.85 0.01
N ARG A 32 -3.11 7.51 -0.45
CA ARG A 32 -2.86 6.49 -1.47
C ARG A 32 -2.15 5.31 -0.81
N TRP A 33 -2.76 4.13 -0.85
CA TRP A 33 -2.31 2.99 -0.06
C TRP A 33 -1.08 2.30 -0.64
N TYR A 34 -0.18 1.91 0.27
CA TYR A 34 0.86 0.92 0.01
C TYR A 34 0.40 -0.44 0.51
N TYR A 35 0.64 -1.48 -0.28
CA TYR A 35 0.29 -2.86 0.04
C TYR A 35 1.53 -3.71 0.28
N ARG A 36 1.45 -4.58 1.27
CA ARG A 36 2.49 -5.59 1.52
C ARG A 36 2.39 -6.69 0.48
N PRO A 37 3.48 -7.41 0.19
CA PRO A 37 3.47 -8.44 -0.84
C PRO A 37 2.45 -9.57 -0.60
N GLU A 38 2.23 -9.95 0.66
CA GLU A 38 1.22 -10.93 1.08
C GLU A 38 -0.23 -10.51 0.78
N GLU A 39 -0.48 -9.21 0.59
CA GLU A 39 -1.80 -8.67 0.26
C GLU A 39 -2.07 -8.65 -1.25
N SER A 40 -1.07 -8.95 -2.08
CA SER A 40 -1.19 -8.99 -3.53
C SER A 40 -1.86 -10.28 -4.03
N ILE A 41 -2.42 -10.25 -5.25
CA ILE A 41 -3.08 -11.39 -5.91
C ILE A 41 -2.20 -12.65 -5.94
N GLY A 42 -0.89 -12.47 -6.11
CA GLY A 42 0.08 -13.56 -6.21
C GLY A 42 0.72 -13.96 -4.88
N GLY A 43 0.37 -13.27 -3.79
CA GLY A 43 1.00 -13.43 -2.48
C GLY A 43 2.49 -13.06 -2.44
N GLN A 44 3.10 -13.27 -1.28
CA GLN A 44 4.53 -13.06 -1.10
C GLN A 44 5.35 -14.14 -1.84
N ARG A 45 6.41 -13.72 -2.53
CA ARG A 45 7.35 -14.55 -3.28
C ARG A 45 8.74 -14.43 -2.69
N GLN A 46 9.62 -15.39 -2.99
CA GLN A 46 10.99 -15.44 -2.43
C GLN A 46 11.85 -14.20 -2.74
N PHE A 47 11.56 -13.47 -3.81
CA PHE A 47 12.30 -12.25 -4.16
C PHE A 47 11.77 -11.00 -3.46
N HIS A 48 10.67 -11.08 -2.72
CA HIS A 48 10.12 -9.94 -1.99
C HIS A 48 10.91 -9.70 -0.70
N GLY A 49 11.27 -8.45 -0.46
CA GLY A 49 11.93 -8.04 0.79
C GLY A 49 10.95 -7.94 1.95
N SER A 50 11.43 -8.10 3.18
CA SER A 50 10.63 -7.96 4.41
C SER A 50 10.15 -6.52 4.67
N LYS A 51 10.82 -5.53 4.08
CA LYS A 51 10.50 -4.09 4.13
C LYS A 51 9.90 -3.57 2.82
N GLU A 52 9.46 -4.48 1.94
CA GLU A 52 8.92 -4.12 0.63
C GLU A 52 7.44 -3.75 0.72
N PHE A 53 7.07 -2.70 -0.01
CA PHE A 53 5.69 -2.30 -0.25
C PHE A 53 5.47 -2.07 -1.75
N PHE A 54 4.21 -2.15 -2.18
CA PHE A 54 3.77 -1.82 -3.53
C PHE A 54 2.84 -0.61 -3.49
N LEU A 55 3.15 0.42 -4.29
CA LEU A 55 2.28 1.59 -4.41
C LEU A 55 1.05 1.22 -5.25
N SER A 56 -0.15 1.39 -4.69
CA SER A 56 -1.37 0.99 -5.40
C SER A 56 -2.07 2.13 -6.14
N ASP A 57 -3.11 1.82 -6.91
CA ASP A 57 -4.12 2.78 -7.40
C ASP A 57 -5.32 2.94 -6.44
N HIS A 58 -5.20 2.47 -5.20
CA HIS A 58 -6.23 2.62 -4.18
C HIS A 58 -6.08 3.95 -3.44
N TYR A 59 -7.05 4.84 -3.65
CA TYR A 59 -7.18 6.10 -2.94
C TYR A 59 -8.33 6.04 -1.94
N ASP A 60 -8.16 6.68 -0.80
CA ASP A 60 -9.16 6.74 0.26
C ASP A 60 -9.02 8.03 1.09
N VAL A 61 -10.04 8.35 1.88
CA VAL A 61 -10.06 9.49 2.79
C VAL A 61 -10.17 9.01 4.23
N GLN A 62 -9.17 9.35 5.04
CA GLN A 62 -9.09 8.93 6.45
C GLN A 62 -9.04 10.13 7.39
N SER A 63 -9.48 9.95 8.64
CA SER A 63 -9.21 10.94 9.69
C SER A 63 -7.70 11.01 9.97
N ALA A 64 -7.18 12.21 10.21
CA ALA A 64 -5.79 12.38 10.64
C ALA A 64 -5.47 11.63 11.95
N ASP A 65 -6.47 11.39 12.80
CA ASP A 65 -6.33 10.65 14.06
C ASP A 65 -5.92 9.18 13.86
N THR A 66 -6.07 8.66 12.64
CA THR A 66 -5.63 7.31 12.29
C THR A 66 -4.12 7.22 12.06
N ILE A 67 -3.41 8.34 11.95
CA ILE A 67 -1.96 8.37 11.72
C ILE A 67 -1.24 8.03 13.03
N GLU A 68 -0.47 6.95 13.00
CA GLU A 68 0.30 6.46 14.16
C GLU A 68 1.74 7.00 14.18
N GLY A 69 2.25 7.40 13.02
CA GLY A 69 3.63 7.85 12.87
C GLY A 69 3.99 8.09 11.41
N LYS A 70 5.15 8.72 11.22
CA LYS A 70 5.75 8.96 9.89
C LYS A 70 6.77 7.85 9.60
N CYS A 71 6.73 7.30 8.39
CA CYS A 71 7.75 6.39 7.88
C CYS A 71 8.30 6.87 6.52
N THR A 72 9.37 6.25 6.05
CA THR A 72 9.99 6.56 4.75
C THR A 72 9.88 5.35 3.82
N VAL A 73 9.25 5.55 2.65
CA VAL A 73 9.26 4.55 1.57
C VAL A 73 10.23 5.01 0.50
N HIS A 74 11.41 4.39 0.48
CA HIS A 74 12.49 4.70 -0.45
C HIS A 74 12.23 4.12 -1.84
N THR A 75 12.89 4.68 -2.86
CA THR A 75 13.12 3.93 -4.09
C THR A 75 14.03 2.73 -3.80
N PHE A 76 13.94 1.65 -4.55
CA PHE A 76 14.82 0.49 -4.34
C PHE A 76 16.31 0.85 -4.36
N LYS A 77 16.73 1.69 -5.32
CA LYS A 77 18.12 2.18 -5.39
C LYS A 77 18.53 3.00 -4.17
N GLY A 78 17.62 3.80 -3.61
CA GLY A 78 17.88 4.57 -2.39
C GLY A 78 18.02 3.66 -1.17
N TYR A 79 17.10 2.70 -1.05
CA TYR A 79 17.08 1.75 0.06
C TYR A 79 18.35 0.90 0.12
N THR A 80 18.83 0.38 -1.02
CA THR A 80 20.06 -0.44 -1.09
C THR A 80 21.33 0.33 -0.72
N LYS A 81 21.26 1.65 -0.58
CA LYS A 81 22.39 2.53 -0.24
C LYS A 81 22.36 3.02 1.21
N LEU A 82 21.37 2.61 1.99
CA LEU A 82 21.31 2.99 3.41
C LEU A 82 22.42 2.27 4.17
N ASP A 83 23.18 3.02 4.98
CA ASP A 83 24.22 2.45 5.85
C ASP A 83 23.61 1.54 6.93
N ALA A 84 22.40 1.89 7.40
CA ALA A 84 21.60 1.07 8.30
C ALA A 84 20.11 1.22 7.97
N VAL A 85 19.36 0.13 8.10
CA VAL A 85 17.90 0.12 7.88
C VAL A 85 17.19 0.27 9.21
N GLY A 86 16.44 1.37 9.38
CA GLY A 86 15.60 1.59 10.55
C GLY A 86 14.29 0.81 10.55
N ASN A 87 13.55 0.90 11.65
CA ASN A 87 12.23 0.26 11.75
C ASN A 87 11.22 0.87 10.77
N ASP A 88 11.31 2.17 10.55
CA ASP A 88 10.42 2.97 9.71
C ASP A 88 10.97 3.21 8.29
N ASP A 89 12.02 2.48 7.90
CA ASP A 89 12.56 2.47 6.55
C ASP A 89 12.00 1.30 5.75
N PHE A 90 11.36 1.63 4.64
CA PHE A 90 10.75 0.70 3.70
C PHE A 90 11.19 1.01 2.27
N PHE A 91 10.86 0.14 1.32
CA PHE A 91 11.11 0.43 -0.09
C PHE A 91 9.98 -0.01 -1.00
N CYS A 92 9.90 0.65 -2.14
CA CYS A 92 8.95 0.34 -3.21
C CYS A 92 9.66 0.30 -4.55
N ARG A 93 9.37 -0.73 -5.36
CA ARG A 93 9.84 -0.90 -6.74
C ARG A 93 8.78 -1.38 -7.72
N PHE A 94 7.59 -1.69 -7.22
CA PHE A 94 6.46 -2.12 -8.04
C PHE A 94 5.23 -1.28 -7.73
N GLU A 95 4.41 -1.11 -8.76
CA GLU A 95 3.04 -0.64 -8.61
C GLU A 95 2.09 -1.84 -8.52
N PHE A 96 0.98 -1.65 -7.81
CA PHE A 96 -0.03 -2.67 -7.59
C PHE A 96 -1.40 -2.18 -8.06
N ASN A 97 -2.04 -2.94 -8.95
CA ASN A 97 -3.38 -2.63 -9.42
C ASN A 97 -4.41 -3.25 -8.45
N TRP A 98 -4.88 -2.44 -7.50
CA TRP A 98 -5.89 -2.80 -6.53
C TRP A 98 -7.25 -3.03 -7.19
N ILE A 99 -7.60 -2.22 -8.20
CA ILE A 99 -8.86 -2.37 -8.92
C ILE A 99 -8.94 -3.74 -9.60
N LEU A 100 -7.85 -4.20 -10.22
CA LEU A 100 -7.75 -5.51 -10.84
C LEU A 100 -7.89 -6.62 -9.80
N LYS A 101 -7.30 -6.46 -8.60
CA LYS A 101 -7.51 -7.41 -7.50
C LYS A 101 -8.99 -7.51 -7.11
N LEU A 102 -9.67 -6.37 -6.94
CA LEU A 102 -11.10 -6.35 -6.62
C LEU A 102 -11.94 -7.03 -7.70
N LEU A 103 -11.64 -6.75 -8.98
CA LEU A 103 -12.33 -7.39 -10.10
C LEU A 103 -12.07 -8.90 -10.12
N GLU A 104 -10.83 -9.34 -9.91
CA GLU A 104 -10.49 -10.77 -9.81
C GLU A 104 -11.25 -11.46 -8.66
N GLU A 105 -11.35 -10.84 -7.50
CA GLU A 105 -12.12 -11.37 -6.37
C GLU A 105 -13.62 -11.48 -6.69
N GLN A 106 -14.18 -10.52 -7.43
CA GLN A 106 -15.58 -10.54 -7.88
C GLN A 106 -15.86 -11.60 -8.94
N VAL A 107 -14.92 -11.87 -9.86
CA VAL A 107 -15.14 -12.84 -10.96
C VAL A 107 -14.71 -14.26 -10.61
N ARG A 108 -13.89 -14.45 -9.56
CA ARG A 108 -13.41 -15.76 -9.09
C ARG A 108 -14.54 -16.79 -8.87
N PRO A 109 -15.71 -16.44 -8.31
CA PRO A 109 -16.82 -17.40 -8.16
C PRO A 109 -17.35 -17.97 -9.49
N TYR A 110 -17.06 -17.29 -10.61
CA TYR A 110 -17.47 -17.72 -11.95
C TYR A 110 -16.38 -18.50 -12.70
N GLY A 111 -15.25 -18.82 -12.05
CA GLY A 111 -14.15 -19.56 -12.67
C GLY A 111 -13.35 -18.78 -13.72
N LEU A 112 -13.46 -17.45 -13.74
CA LEU A 112 -12.68 -16.58 -14.61
C LEU A 112 -11.33 -16.22 -13.96
N ASP A 113 -10.22 -16.43 -14.68
CA ASP A 113 -8.87 -16.01 -14.25
C ASP A 113 -8.39 -14.83 -15.12
N LEU A 114 -8.30 -13.63 -14.55
CA LEU A 114 -7.83 -12.44 -15.26
C LEU A 114 -6.29 -12.34 -15.32
N ARG A 115 -5.56 -13.20 -14.60
CA ARG A 115 -4.09 -13.19 -14.56
C ARG A 115 -3.47 -13.56 -15.91
N GLU A 116 -4.15 -14.37 -16.71
CA GLU A 116 -3.71 -14.76 -18.07
C GLU A 116 -3.71 -13.60 -19.08
N LYS A 117 -4.46 -12.52 -18.82
CA LYS A 117 -4.54 -11.37 -19.74
C LYS A 117 -3.44 -10.33 -19.48
N SER A 118 -2.95 -10.25 -18.25
CA SER A 118 -1.91 -9.28 -17.82
C SER A 118 -0.50 -9.67 -18.26
N SER A 119 -0.23 -10.96 -18.44
CA SER A 119 1.08 -11.46 -18.94
C SER A 119 1.35 -11.15 -20.42
N ARG A 120 0.35 -10.68 -21.18
CA ARG A 120 0.50 -10.27 -22.59
C ARG A 120 0.79 -8.77 -22.78
N LEU A 121 0.92 -8.00 -21.70
CA LEU A 121 1.19 -6.56 -21.73
C LEU A 121 2.53 -6.17 -21.10
N ARG A 122 3.49 -7.09 -21.02
CA ARG A 122 4.89 -6.80 -20.69
C ARG A 122 5.82 -7.23 -21.80
#